data_AF-A0A2X4VGK5-F1
#
_entry.id   AF-A0A2X4VGK5-F1
#
_cell.length_a   1.000
_cell.length_b   1.000
_cell.length_c   1.000
_cell.angle_alpha   90.00
_cell.angle_beta   90.00
_cell.angle_gamma   90.00
#
_symmetry.space_group_name_H-M   'P 1'
#
loop_
_entity.id
_entity.type
_entity.pdbx_description
1 polymer ?
#
loop_
_entity_poly.entity_id
_entity_poly.type
_entity_poly.pdbx_seq_one_letter_code
_entity_poly.pdbx_strand_id
1 'polypeptide(L)'
;MPIANTWVFTETKFKADEFLTNTHNLYRLVSQRPFTSKKDLNESGVTLTLLITKDDTEYGIDKKSGLKRDNNTLNTFDVTVLNNKTSIEVQKGEYVRLINFIPEKSFVIEFDLILRFEDVEKVNVNKK
;
A
#
# COMPACT_ATOMS: atom_id res chain seq x y z
N MET A 1 6.47 5.62 -36.24
CA MET A 1 6.88 6.58 -35.19
C MET A 1 5.87 6.48 -34.07
N PRO A 2 6.28 6.22 -32.81
CA PRO A 2 5.42 6.54 -31.68
C PRO A 2 5.13 8.05 -31.68
N ILE A 3 4.00 8.43 -31.09
CA ILE A 3 3.47 9.80 -31.06
C ILE A 3 4.45 10.72 -30.33
N ALA A 4 4.60 11.99 -30.75
CA ALA A 4 5.38 12.96 -29.98
C ALA A 4 4.69 13.26 -28.63
N ASN A 5 5.47 13.58 -27.59
CA ASN A 5 4.99 13.92 -26.25
C ASN A 5 4.14 12.83 -25.56
N THR A 6 4.52 11.55 -25.71
CA THR A 6 3.76 10.40 -25.15
C THR A 6 3.48 10.49 -23.66
N TRP A 7 4.33 11.15 -22.87
CA TRP A 7 4.13 11.31 -21.43
C TRP A 7 2.82 12.01 -21.06
N VAL A 8 2.26 12.84 -21.95
CA VAL A 8 0.95 13.50 -21.77
C VAL A 8 -0.21 12.50 -21.86
N PHE A 9 -0.01 11.40 -22.58
CA PHE A 9 -1.04 10.40 -22.88
C PHE A 9 -0.81 9.07 -22.12
N THR A 10 0.17 9.02 -21.23
CA THR A 10 0.52 7.82 -20.45
C THR A 10 0.37 8.07 -18.96
N GLU A 11 -0.21 7.11 -18.25
CA GLU A 11 -0.41 7.16 -16.81
C GLU A 11 0.25 5.93 -16.16
N THR A 12 1.00 6.16 -15.08
CA THR A 12 1.55 5.07 -14.27
C THR A 12 0.59 4.77 -13.13
N LYS A 13 0.10 3.53 -13.06
CA LYS A 13 -0.86 3.10 -12.04
C LYS A 13 -0.26 2.04 -11.13
N PHE A 14 -0.62 2.12 -9.85
CA PHE A 14 -0.37 1.05 -8.91
C PHE A 14 -1.35 -0.09 -9.14
N LYS A 15 -0.85 -1.31 -9.28
CA LYS A 15 -1.67 -2.51 -9.49
C LYS A 15 -2.18 -3.05 -8.14
N ALA A 16 -3.12 -2.33 -7.53
CA ALA A 16 -3.60 -2.65 -6.19
C ALA A 16 -4.15 -4.09 -6.07
N ASP A 17 -4.98 -4.55 -6.99
CA ASP A 17 -5.58 -5.89 -6.89
C ASP A 17 -4.52 -7.01 -6.92
N GLU A 18 -3.53 -6.89 -7.80
CA GLU A 18 -2.40 -7.83 -7.89
C GLU A 18 -1.57 -7.79 -6.60
N PHE A 19 -1.27 -6.59 -6.10
CA PHE A 19 -0.53 -6.40 -4.85
C PHE A 19 -1.27 -6.99 -3.63
N LEU A 20 -2.54 -6.65 -3.44
CA LEU A 20 -3.35 -7.13 -2.32
C LEU A 20 -3.54 -8.64 -2.38
N THR A 21 -3.71 -9.22 -3.57
CA THR A 21 -3.84 -10.66 -3.75
C THR A 21 -2.54 -11.37 -3.37
N ASN A 22 -1.41 -10.95 -3.94
CA ASN A 22 -0.14 -11.63 -3.73
C ASN A 22 0.43 -11.45 -2.32
N THR A 23 0.07 -10.36 -1.64
CA THR A 23 0.44 -10.12 -0.23
C THR A 23 -0.62 -10.60 0.77
N HIS A 24 -1.67 -11.29 0.28
CA HIS A 24 -2.78 -11.84 1.06
C HIS A 24 -3.60 -10.78 1.82
N ASN A 25 -3.44 -9.50 1.47
CA ASN A 25 -4.03 -8.35 2.15
C ASN A 25 -3.93 -8.47 3.69
N LEU A 26 -2.78 -8.98 4.16
CA LEU A 26 -2.54 -9.25 5.57
C LEU A 26 -1.22 -8.61 5.98
N TYR A 27 -1.33 -7.51 6.71
CA TYR A 27 -0.18 -6.70 7.08
C TYR A 27 -0.09 -6.53 8.58
N ARG A 28 1.12 -6.28 9.08
CA ARG A 28 1.33 -6.00 10.50
C ARG A 28 1.50 -4.50 10.71
N LEU A 29 0.73 -3.93 11.63
CA LEU A 29 0.81 -2.50 11.93
C LEU A 29 2.16 -2.17 12.59
N VAL A 30 2.91 -1.23 12.02
CA VAL A 30 4.19 -0.76 12.57
C VAL A 30 4.02 0.57 13.31
N SER A 31 3.30 1.51 12.70
CA SER A 31 2.96 2.81 13.28
C SER A 31 1.73 3.39 12.61
N GLN A 32 1.09 4.34 13.29
CA GLN A 32 0.00 5.13 12.74
C GLN A 32 0.18 6.60 13.12
N ARG A 33 -0.24 7.51 12.25
CA ARG A 33 -0.27 8.96 12.50
C ARG A 33 -1.55 9.58 11.91
N PRO A 34 -2.15 10.58 12.58
CA PRO A 34 -3.26 11.32 12.00
C PRO A 34 -2.87 11.95 10.66
N PHE A 35 -3.81 11.95 9.72
CA PHE A 35 -3.67 12.57 8.42
C PHE A 35 -4.81 13.55 8.18
N THR A 36 -4.47 14.73 7.68
CA THR A 36 -5.41 15.72 7.17
C THR A 36 -4.84 16.26 5.88
N SER A 37 -5.63 16.22 4.81
CA SER A 37 -5.21 16.75 3.52
C SER A 37 -5.07 18.28 3.60
N LYS A 38 -3.99 18.79 3.00
CA LYS A 38 -3.76 20.25 2.89
C LYS A 38 -4.64 20.90 1.84
N LYS A 39 -5.18 20.12 0.90
CA LYS A 39 -5.97 20.61 -0.23
C LYS A 39 -7.47 20.59 0.08
N ASP A 40 -7.92 19.58 0.83
CA ASP A 40 -9.31 19.43 1.26
C ASP A 40 -9.34 19.04 2.74
N LEU A 41 -9.81 19.93 3.60
CA LEU A 41 -9.87 19.68 5.04
C LEU A 41 -10.89 18.58 5.41
N ASN A 42 -11.82 18.25 4.52
CA ASN A 42 -12.77 17.16 4.72
C ASN A 42 -12.15 15.79 4.42
N GLU A 43 -11.00 15.75 3.76
CA GLU A 43 -10.23 14.51 3.57
C GLU A 43 -9.29 14.31 4.75
N SER A 44 -9.81 13.64 5.77
CA SER A 44 -9.07 13.28 6.97
C SER A 44 -9.07 11.78 7.21
N GLY A 45 -8.11 11.31 8.01
CA GLY A 45 -7.96 9.89 8.29
C GLY A 45 -6.66 9.59 9.00
N VAL A 46 -6.10 8.42 8.72
CA VAL A 46 -4.87 7.95 9.37
C VAL A 46 -3.88 7.42 8.34
N THR A 47 -2.63 7.83 8.44
CA THR A 47 -1.54 7.19 7.71
C THR A 47 -1.01 6.02 8.54
N LEU A 48 -0.92 4.85 7.92
CA LEU A 48 -0.42 3.62 8.53
C LEU A 48 0.88 3.23 7.85
N THR A 49 1.87 2.89 8.65
CA THR A 49 3.06 2.15 8.19
C THR A 49 2.82 0.68 8.47
N LEU A 50 2.85 -0.11 7.41
CA LEU A 50 2.48 -1.52 7.43
C LEU A 50 3.67 -2.38 7.00
N LEU A 51 3.87 -3.51 7.69
CA LEU A 51 4.85 -4.52 7.34
C LEU A 51 4.19 -5.61 6.51
N ILE A 52 4.81 -5.96 5.37
CA ILE A 52 4.38 -7.07 4.52
C ILE A 52 4.76 -8.39 5.19
N THR A 53 3.76 -9.23 5.44
CA THR A 53 3.94 -10.50 6.17
C THR A 53 4.05 -11.71 5.26
N LYS A 54 3.52 -11.59 4.03
CA LYS A 54 3.58 -12.57 2.95
C LYS A 54 3.68 -11.83 1.63
N ASP A 55 4.36 -12.43 0.67
CA ASP A 55 4.43 -11.95 -0.70
C ASP A 55 4.77 -13.13 -1.62
N ASP A 56 3.76 -13.59 -2.35
CA ASP A 56 3.84 -14.71 -3.28
C ASP A 56 4.22 -14.27 -4.71
N THR A 57 4.58 -12.98 -4.90
CA THR A 57 4.91 -12.46 -6.22
C THR A 57 6.22 -13.05 -6.76
N GLU A 58 6.19 -13.51 -8.01
CA GLU A 58 7.39 -13.96 -8.72
C GLU A 58 8.12 -12.79 -9.38
N TYR A 59 9.12 -12.24 -8.69
CA TYR A 59 9.96 -11.15 -9.20
C TYR A 59 11.03 -11.59 -10.22
N GLY A 60 11.12 -12.89 -10.50
CA GLY A 60 12.08 -13.47 -11.44
C GLY A 60 13.52 -13.50 -10.91
N ILE A 61 14.47 -13.60 -11.84
CA ILE A 61 15.90 -13.75 -11.57
C ILE A 61 16.63 -12.45 -11.91
N ASP A 62 17.53 -12.02 -11.03
CA ASP A 62 18.41 -10.90 -11.31
C ASP A 62 19.48 -11.29 -12.35
N LYS A 63 19.51 -10.55 -13.46
CA LYS A 63 20.38 -10.87 -14.61
C LYS A 63 21.88 -10.74 -14.31
N LYS A 64 22.27 -10.00 -13.27
CA LYS A 64 23.69 -9.78 -12.93
C LYS A 64 24.21 -10.85 -11.99
N SER A 65 23.44 -11.17 -10.96
CA SER A 65 23.82 -12.14 -9.93
C SER A 65 23.41 -13.57 -10.25
N GLY A 66 22.41 -13.78 -11.13
CA GLY A 66 21.81 -15.08 -11.40
C GLY A 66 20.94 -15.61 -10.25
N LEU A 67 20.74 -14.82 -9.20
CA LEU A 67 19.94 -15.19 -8.03
C LEU A 67 18.47 -14.79 -8.20
N LYS A 68 17.57 -15.52 -7.52
CA LYS A 68 16.16 -15.13 -7.42
C LYS A 68 16.08 -13.77 -6.72
N ARG A 69 15.25 -12.86 -7.23
CA ARG A 69 15.02 -11.56 -6.58
C ARG A 69 14.30 -11.77 -5.25
N ASP A 70 14.71 -10.99 -4.25
CA ASP A 70 14.01 -10.94 -2.97
C ASP A 70 12.56 -10.48 -3.17
N ASN A 71 11.65 -11.05 -2.38
CA ASN A 71 10.28 -10.56 -2.30
C ASN A 71 10.18 -9.41 -1.30
N ASN A 72 8.98 -8.88 -1.11
CA ASN A 72 8.78 -7.76 -0.19
C ASN A 72 8.45 -8.19 1.25
N THR A 73 8.59 -9.47 1.59
CA THR A 73 8.35 -9.91 2.97
C THR A 73 9.34 -9.20 3.90
N LEU A 74 8.86 -8.69 5.04
CA LEU A 74 9.59 -7.82 5.97
C LEU A 74 9.86 -6.38 5.50
N ASN A 75 9.46 -6.01 4.27
CA ASN A 75 9.47 -4.61 3.87
C ASN A 75 8.26 -3.88 4.44
N THR A 76 8.43 -2.56 4.65
CA THR A 76 7.35 -1.68 5.08
C THR A 76 6.89 -0.77 3.96
N PHE A 77 5.61 -0.42 3.98
CA PHE A 77 5.02 0.56 3.08
C PHE A 77 4.03 1.44 3.83
N ASP A 78 3.82 2.65 3.33
CA ASP A 78 2.88 3.60 3.89
C ASP A 78 1.59 3.62 3.06
N VAL A 79 0.46 3.63 3.77
CA VAL A 79 -0.87 3.85 3.19
C VAL A 79 -1.59 4.89 4.00
N THR A 80 -2.60 5.53 3.40
CA THR A 80 -3.52 6.36 4.17
C THR A 80 -4.93 5.89 3.99
N VAL A 81 -5.59 5.74 5.13
CA VAL A 81 -6.99 5.35 5.23
C VAL A 81 -7.81 6.61 5.41
N LEU A 82 -8.71 6.91 4.48
CA LEU A 82 -9.54 8.13 4.46
C LEU A 82 -10.91 7.89 5.12
N ASN A 83 -10.89 7.53 6.41
CA ASN A 83 -12.10 7.17 7.19
C ASN A 83 -12.53 8.25 8.20
N ASN A 84 -12.00 9.47 8.11
CA ASN A 84 -12.26 10.57 9.03
C ASN A 84 -11.96 10.29 10.52
N LYS A 85 -11.09 9.31 10.80
CA LYS A 85 -10.60 9.02 12.15
C LYS A 85 -9.19 9.57 12.33
N THR A 86 -8.84 10.01 13.53
CA THR A 86 -7.48 10.44 13.87
C THR A 86 -6.56 9.26 14.23
N SER A 87 -7.15 8.12 14.59
CA SER A 87 -6.46 6.87 14.89
C SER A 87 -7.38 5.68 14.66
N ILE A 88 -6.81 4.49 14.46
CA ILE A 88 -7.52 3.21 14.45
C ILE A 88 -7.31 2.48 15.77
N GLU A 89 -8.31 1.70 16.19
CA GLU A 89 -8.28 0.86 17.40
C GLU A 89 -7.47 -0.43 17.18
N VAL A 90 -6.25 -0.28 16.66
CA VAL A 90 -5.31 -1.37 16.39
C VAL A 90 -3.95 -1.02 16.97
N GLN A 91 -3.36 -1.94 17.71
CA GLN A 91 -2.07 -1.76 18.35
C GLN A 91 -0.91 -2.14 17.43
N LYS A 92 0.26 -1.55 17.68
CA LYS A 92 1.49 -1.92 16.99
C LYS A 92 1.74 -3.42 17.14
N GLY A 93 2.03 -4.07 16.02
CA GLY A 93 2.28 -5.50 15.96
C GLY A 93 1.03 -6.35 15.74
N GLU A 94 -0.17 -5.78 15.76
CA GLU A 94 -1.39 -6.47 15.36
C GLU A 94 -1.55 -6.49 13.85
N TYR A 95 -2.43 -7.38 13.37
CA TYR A 95 -2.66 -7.60 11.95
C TYR A 95 -3.86 -6.81 11.45
N VAL A 96 -3.74 -6.31 10.23
CA VAL A 96 -4.78 -5.54 9.54
C VAL A 96 -4.93 -5.98 8.09
N ARG A 97 -6.12 -5.72 7.54
CA ARG A 97 -6.43 -5.78 6.11
C ARG A 97 -6.92 -4.43 5.61
N LEU A 98 -6.57 -4.07 4.39
CA LEU A 98 -6.97 -2.82 3.76
C LEU A 98 -8.28 -3.02 3.00
N ILE A 99 -9.17 -2.03 3.06
CA ILE A 99 -10.52 -2.09 2.47
C ILE A 99 -10.65 -0.99 1.42
N ASN A 100 -11.16 -1.37 0.24
CA ASN A 100 -11.48 -0.51 -0.90
C ASN A 100 -10.36 0.47 -1.27
N PHE A 101 -9.46 0.04 -2.15
CA PHE A 101 -8.45 0.91 -2.74
C PHE A 101 -9.11 2.05 -3.52
N ILE A 102 -8.61 3.28 -3.35
CA ILE A 102 -9.14 4.48 -4.01
C ILE A 102 -8.17 4.89 -5.12
N PRO A 103 -8.37 4.43 -6.38
CA PRO A 103 -7.42 4.69 -7.46
C PRO A 103 -7.34 6.18 -7.82
N GLU A 104 -8.43 6.94 -7.71
CA GLU A 104 -8.48 8.36 -8.09
C GLU A 104 -7.68 9.26 -7.15
N LYS A 105 -7.38 8.78 -5.94
CA LYS A 105 -6.62 9.51 -4.91
C LYS A 105 -5.26 8.88 -4.65
N SER A 106 -4.91 7.84 -5.41
CA SER A 106 -3.66 7.12 -5.29
C SER A 106 -2.75 7.43 -6.47
N PHE A 107 -1.46 7.65 -6.20
CA PHE A 107 -0.52 8.14 -7.21
C PHE A 107 0.79 7.38 -7.14
N VAL A 108 1.36 7.13 -8.31
CA VAL A 108 2.74 6.69 -8.47
C VAL A 108 3.52 7.87 -9.03
N ILE A 109 4.36 8.47 -8.20
CA ILE A 109 5.17 9.64 -8.57
C ILE A 109 6.63 9.20 -8.47
N GLU A 110 7.26 8.98 -9.63
CA GLU A 110 8.62 8.41 -9.70
C GLU A 110 8.71 7.06 -8.97
N PHE A 111 9.31 7.06 -7.78
CA PHE A 111 9.45 5.89 -6.91
C PHE A 111 8.57 5.97 -5.65
N ASP A 112 7.89 7.09 -5.43
CA ASP A 112 7.00 7.30 -4.31
C ASP A 112 5.59 6.78 -4.61
N LEU A 113 5.06 5.99 -3.67
CA LEU A 113 3.72 5.44 -3.71
C LEU A 113 2.84 6.20 -2.71
N ILE A 114 1.86 6.94 -3.23
CA ILE A 114 0.80 7.53 -2.42
C ILE A 114 -0.41 6.62 -2.56
N LEU A 115 -0.65 5.76 -1.58
CA LEU A 115 -1.74 4.77 -1.63
C LEU A 115 -2.86 5.16 -0.66
N ARG A 116 -4.09 5.22 -1.16
CA ARG A 116 -5.28 5.59 -0.39
C ARG A 116 -6.30 4.45 -0.38
N PHE A 117 -6.90 4.25 0.79
CA PHE A 117 -7.92 3.24 1.04
C PHE A 117 -9.09 3.86 1.81
N GLU A 118 -10.29 3.32 1.66
CA GLU A 118 -11.46 3.84 2.38
C GLU A 118 -11.43 3.47 3.85
N ASP A 119 -11.12 2.21 4.18
CA ASP A 119 -11.03 1.77 5.57
C ASP A 119 -9.95 0.69 5.79
N VAL A 120 -9.80 0.28 7.04
CA VAL A 120 -8.89 -0.77 7.50
C VAL A 120 -9.56 -1.57 8.60
N GLU A 121 -9.35 -2.89 8.58
CA GLU A 121 -9.94 -3.77 9.58
C GLU A 121 -8.87 -4.61 10.27
N LYS A 122 -9.05 -4.82 11.57
CA LYS A 122 -8.23 -5.73 12.36
C LYS A 122 -8.50 -7.18 11.95
N VAL A 123 -7.44 -7.96 11.78
CA VAL A 123 -7.53 -9.39 11.50
C VAL A 123 -7.09 -10.17 12.74
N ASN A 124 -7.98 -11.00 13.27
CA ASN A 124 -7.66 -11.92 14.36
C ASN A 124 -6.97 -13.17 13.81
N VAL A 125 -5.64 -13.15 13.80
CA VAL A 125 -4.85 -14.32 13.43
C VAL A 125 -4.79 -15.26 14.64
N ASN A 126 -5.70 -16.24 14.68
CA ASN A 126 -5.61 -17.32 15.66
C ASN A 126 -4.33 -18.12 15.41
N LYS A 127 -3.36 -18.01 16.33
CA LYS A 127 -2.20 -18.93 16.36
C LYS A 127 -2.74 -20.31 16.73
N LYS A 128 -2.96 -21.16 15.73
CA LYS A 128 -3.04 -22.60 15.95
C LYS A 128 -1.64 -23.15 16.17
#